data_AF-A0A937SDN9-F1
#
_entry.id   AF-A0A937SDN9-F1
#
_cell.length_a   1.000
_cell.length_b   1.000
_cell.length_c   1.000
_cell.angle_alpha   90.00
_cell.angle_beta   90.00
_cell.angle_gamma   90.00
#
_symmetry.space_group_name_H-M   'P 1'
#
loop_
_entity.id
_entity.type
_entity.pdbx_description
1 polymer ?
#
loop_
_entity_poly.entity_id
_entity_poly.type
_entity_poly.pdbx_seq_one_letter_code
_entity_poly.pdbx_strand_id
1 'polypeptide(L)'
;MKIFKNVLAPLFCLSLVPVVMAADSDVQNHPGFVDFSALTKIAATEPSVEISLKGLLLNMITNLIRSEDEEAADFISKLLRVTVNVFESDNIDVDEVASTMSVMAEDLDSEGW
;
A
#
# COMPACT_ATOMS: atom_id res chain seq x y z
N MET A 1 -17.83 -52.27 -17.31
CA MET A 1 -18.01 -50.84 -17.65
C MET A 1 -19.04 -50.19 -16.72
N LYS A 2 -18.70 -49.96 -15.44
CA LYS A 2 -19.55 -49.23 -14.46
C LYS A 2 -18.73 -48.42 -13.45
N ILE A 3 -17.48 -48.80 -13.21
CA ILE A 3 -16.53 -48.13 -12.28
C ILE A 3 -15.99 -46.79 -12.81
N PHE A 4 -15.77 -46.66 -14.13
CA PHE A 4 -15.27 -45.40 -14.72
C PHE A 4 -16.29 -44.25 -14.72
N LYS A 5 -17.59 -44.53 -14.56
CA LYS A 5 -18.64 -43.49 -14.59
C LYS A 5 -18.83 -42.79 -13.25
N ASN A 6 -18.38 -43.39 -12.15
CA ASN A 6 -18.57 -42.84 -10.79
C ASN A 6 -17.36 -42.02 -10.28
N VAL A 7 -16.23 -42.05 -10.97
CA VAL A 7 -15.02 -41.28 -10.60
C VAL A 7 -14.95 -39.93 -11.33
N LEU A 8 -15.73 -39.75 -12.41
CA LEU A 8 -15.78 -38.49 -13.16
C LEU A 8 -16.59 -37.39 -12.43
N ALA A 9 -17.57 -37.78 -11.61
CA ALA A 9 -18.42 -36.87 -10.85
C ALA A 9 -17.68 -36.06 -9.76
N PRO A 10 -16.80 -36.64 -8.91
CA PRO A 10 -16.07 -35.86 -7.91
C PRO A 10 -14.97 -34.97 -8.52
N LEU A 11 -14.44 -35.32 -9.70
CA LEU A 11 -13.39 -34.52 -10.36
C LEU A 11 -13.94 -33.19 -10.91
N PHE A 12 -15.21 -33.17 -11.32
CA PHE A 12 -15.87 -31.97 -11.83
C PHE A 12 -16.27 -30.98 -10.72
N CYS A 13 -16.40 -31.44 -9.47
CA CYS A 13 -16.68 -30.56 -8.33
C CYS A 13 -15.44 -29.79 -7.83
N LEU A 14 -14.22 -30.25 -8.15
CA LEU A 14 -12.98 -29.55 -7.75
C LEU A 14 -12.64 -28.34 -8.62
N SER A 15 -13.26 -28.16 -9.79
CA SER A 15 -12.97 -27.05 -10.71
C SER A 15 -13.74 -25.76 -10.41
N LEU A 16 -14.57 -25.76 -9.36
CA LEU A 16 -15.39 -24.62 -8.95
C LEU A 16 -14.92 -23.99 -7.63
N VAL A 17 -13.67 -24.21 -7.22
CA VAL A 17 -13.09 -23.39 -6.15
C VAL A 17 -12.89 -22.00 -6.76
N PRO A 18 -13.63 -20.95 -6.34
CA PRO A 18 -13.24 -19.61 -6.69
C PRO A 18 -11.85 -19.42 -6.09
N VAL A 19 -10.87 -19.30 -6.96
CA VAL A 19 -9.56 -18.77 -6.62
C VAL A 19 -9.82 -17.34 -6.18
N VAL A 20 -10.14 -17.15 -4.91
CA VAL A 20 -10.21 -15.85 -4.26
C VAL A 20 -8.76 -15.39 -4.13
N MET A 21 -8.20 -14.94 -5.25
CA MET A 21 -6.93 -14.23 -5.25
C MET A 21 -7.17 -12.92 -4.52
N ALA A 22 -6.46 -12.76 -3.42
CA ALA A 22 -6.48 -11.58 -2.59
C ALA A 22 -6.08 -10.35 -3.42
N ALA A 23 -7.06 -9.52 -3.75
CA ALA A 23 -6.90 -8.26 -4.47
C ALA A 23 -6.17 -7.16 -3.67
N ASP A 24 -5.62 -7.45 -2.48
CA ASP A 24 -4.79 -6.50 -1.73
C ASP A 24 -3.32 -6.50 -2.21
N SER A 25 -2.90 -7.49 -3.01
CA SER A 25 -1.50 -7.69 -3.44
C SER A 25 -1.02 -6.78 -4.59
N ASP A 26 -1.88 -5.94 -5.17
CA ASP A 26 -1.54 -5.24 -6.42
C ASP A 26 -1.02 -3.81 -6.23
N VAL A 27 -1.22 -3.20 -5.06
CA VAL A 27 -0.77 -1.81 -4.82
C VAL A 27 0.75 -1.72 -4.81
N GLN A 28 1.45 -2.73 -4.28
CA GLN A 28 2.93 -2.76 -4.26
C GLN A 28 3.55 -2.94 -5.65
N ASN A 29 2.79 -3.48 -6.62
CA ASN A 29 3.23 -3.65 -8.00
C ASN A 29 2.83 -2.45 -8.89
N HIS A 30 2.14 -1.46 -8.33
CA HIS A 30 1.74 -0.28 -9.07
C HIS A 30 2.98 0.55 -9.41
N PRO A 31 3.14 1.06 -10.65
CA PRO A 31 4.30 1.90 -11.01
C PRO A 31 4.36 3.18 -10.17
N GLY A 32 3.23 3.61 -9.64
CA GLY A 32 3.09 4.70 -8.69
C GLY A 32 3.23 4.29 -7.21
N PHE A 33 3.91 3.19 -6.90
CA PHE A 33 4.15 2.76 -5.52
C PHE A 33 5.53 3.20 -5.07
N VAL A 34 5.59 3.85 -3.90
CA VAL A 34 6.85 4.25 -3.27
C VAL A 34 7.05 3.39 -2.01
N ASP A 35 8.19 2.69 -1.94
CA ASP A 35 8.53 1.83 -0.80
C ASP A 35 9.33 2.58 0.27
N PHE A 36 8.69 2.81 1.42
CA PHE A 36 9.34 3.43 2.59
C PHE A 36 9.89 2.41 3.61
N SER A 37 9.95 1.12 3.28
CA SER A 37 10.44 0.07 4.19
C SER A 37 11.89 0.28 4.65
N ALA A 38 12.70 1.00 3.88
CA ALA A 38 14.05 1.41 4.25
C ALA A 38 14.06 2.29 5.50
N LEU A 39 13.08 3.20 5.64
CA LEU A 39 12.96 4.09 6.81
C LEU A 39 12.61 3.30 8.08
N THR A 40 11.71 2.31 7.96
CA THR A 40 11.35 1.42 9.07
C THR A 40 12.56 0.63 9.59
N LYS A 41 13.46 0.19 8.69
CA LYS A 41 14.68 -0.52 9.09
C LYS A 41 15.64 0.36 9.87
N ILE A 42 15.78 1.63 9.48
CA ILE A 42 16.64 2.61 10.16
C ILE A 42 16.09 2.96 11.54
N ALA A 43 14.77 3.09 11.66
CA ALA A 43 14.14 3.35 12.95
C ALA A 43 14.39 2.21 13.98
N ALA A 44 14.81 1.02 13.51
CA ALA A 44 15.12 -0.16 14.32
C ALA A 44 14.00 -0.54 15.33
N THR A 45 12.78 -0.11 15.04
CA THR A 45 11.59 -0.30 15.87
C THR A 45 10.36 -0.43 14.98
N GLU A 46 9.38 -1.17 15.47
CA GLU A 46 8.06 -1.21 14.85
C GLU A 46 7.34 0.13 15.07
N PRO A 47 6.47 0.56 14.13
CA PRO A 47 5.66 1.75 14.30
C PRO A 47 4.71 1.58 15.48
N SER A 48 4.60 2.61 16.33
CA SER A 48 3.63 2.66 17.43
C SER A 48 2.20 2.83 16.91
N VAL A 49 2.05 3.51 15.77
CA VAL A 49 0.77 3.72 15.08
C VAL A 49 0.97 3.56 13.58
N GLU A 50 0.10 2.76 12.95
CA GLU A 50 -0.02 2.65 11.50
C GLU A 50 -1.43 3.05 11.08
N ILE A 51 -1.54 4.01 10.15
CA ILE A 51 -2.81 4.47 9.59
C ILE A 51 -2.77 4.27 8.09
N SER A 52 -3.60 3.36 7.58
CA SER A 52 -3.79 3.19 6.14
C SER A 52 -5.10 3.85 5.70
N LEU A 53 -4.98 4.96 4.99
CA LEU A 53 -6.09 5.66 4.37
C LEU A 53 -6.38 5.02 3.01
N LYS A 54 -7.59 4.47 2.88
CA LYS A 54 -8.10 3.85 1.65
C LYS A 54 -9.40 4.54 1.21
N GLY A 55 -9.74 4.44 -0.07
CA GLY A 55 -11.05 4.73 -0.69
C GLY A 55 -11.92 5.78 0.02
N LEU A 56 -12.77 5.36 0.96
CA LEU A 56 -13.72 6.23 1.65
C LEU A 56 -13.05 7.32 2.51
N LEU A 57 -11.97 7.00 3.23
CA LEU A 57 -11.27 7.96 4.07
C LEU A 57 -10.49 8.98 3.22
N LEU A 58 -9.85 8.52 2.14
CA LEU A 58 -9.20 9.42 1.18
C LEU A 58 -10.21 10.35 0.51
N ASN A 59 -11.39 9.85 0.14
CA ASN A 59 -12.46 10.67 -0.41
C ASN A 59 -12.97 11.70 0.62
N MET A 60 -13.11 11.32 1.88
CA MET A 60 -13.47 12.27 2.94
C MET A 60 -12.43 13.38 3.06
N ILE A 61 -11.13 13.05 3.11
CA ILE A 61 -10.03 14.02 3.16
C ILE A 61 -10.05 14.92 1.92
N THR A 62 -10.21 14.33 0.73
CA THR A 62 -10.33 15.06 -0.54
C THR A 62 -11.44 16.12 -0.49
N ASN A 63 -12.60 15.76 0.04
CA ASN A 63 -13.73 16.69 0.13
C ASN A 63 -13.52 17.78 1.20
N LEU A 64 -12.80 17.46 2.29
CA LEU A 64 -12.45 18.43 3.32
C LEU A 64 -11.45 19.47 2.80
N ILE A 65 -10.40 19.03 2.10
CA ILE A 65 -9.35 19.94 1.63
C ILE A 65 -9.78 20.72 0.38
N ARG A 66 -10.75 20.23 -0.40
CA ARG A 66 -11.23 20.93 -1.62
C ARG A 66 -11.72 22.35 -1.36
N SER A 67 -12.24 22.66 -0.16
CA SER A 67 -12.64 24.03 0.18
C SER A 67 -11.47 24.98 0.46
N GLU A 68 -10.30 24.42 0.76
CA GLU A 68 -9.09 25.18 1.09
C GLU A 68 -8.16 25.26 -0.13
N ASP A 69 -7.96 24.13 -0.80
CA ASP A 69 -7.08 23.98 -1.95
C ASP A 69 -7.65 22.94 -2.93
N GLU A 70 -8.16 23.43 -4.05
CA GLU A 70 -8.74 22.60 -5.10
C GLU A 70 -7.68 21.77 -5.85
N GLU A 71 -6.47 22.30 -6.00
CA GLU A 71 -5.36 21.62 -6.69
C GLU A 71 -4.84 20.45 -5.85
N ALA A 72 -4.62 20.69 -4.55
CA ALA A 72 -4.24 19.63 -3.62
C ALA A 72 -5.33 18.55 -3.51
N ALA A 73 -6.61 18.94 -3.53
CA ALA A 73 -7.71 17.98 -3.55
C ALA A 73 -7.72 17.13 -4.82
N ASP A 74 -7.47 17.71 -5.99
CA ASP A 74 -7.39 16.96 -7.25
C ASP A 74 -6.23 15.96 -7.24
N PHE A 75 -5.07 16.35 -6.71
CA PHE A 75 -3.93 15.44 -6.51
C PHE A 75 -4.30 14.27 -5.57
N ILE A 76 -4.80 14.57 -4.36
CA ILE A 76 -5.15 13.55 -3.35
C ILE A 76 -6.22 12.59 -3.88
N SER A 77 -7.17 13.08 -4.69
CA SER A 77 -8.23 12.26 -5.27
C SER A 77 -7.74 11.13 -6.17
N LYS A 78 -6.52 11.26 -6.71
CA LYS A 78 -5.87 10.28 -7.59
C LYS A 78 -5.09 9.21 -6.81
N LEU A 79 -4.89 9.39 -5.50
CA LEU A 79 -4.15 8.45 -4.67
C LEU A 79 -5.00 7.21 -4.38
N LEU A 80 -4.42 6.03 -4.58
CA LEU A 80 -5.08 4.75 -4.29
C LEU A 80 -5.02 4.41 -2.79
N ARG A 81 -3.92 4.77 -2.13
CA ARG A 81 -3.65 4.49 -0.72
C ARG A 81 -2.62 5.49 -0.19
N VAL A 82 -2.79 5.90 1.06
CA VAL A 82 -1.76 6.58 1.83
C VAL A 82 -1.55 5.81 3.12
N THR A 83 -0.30 5.49 3.46
CA THR A 83 0.06 4.86 4.72
C THR A 83 0.90 5.83 5.54
N VAL A 84 0.48 6.08 6.78
CA VAL A 84 1.21 6.92 7.74
C VAL A 84 1.69 6.02 8.86
N ASN A 85 3.00 6.02 9.08
CA ASN A 85 3.65 5.28 10.16
C ASN A 85 4.20 6.28 11.18
N VAL A 86 3.84 6.11 12.44
CA VAL A 86 4.38 6.89 13.56
C VAL A 86 5.32 6.00 14.35
N PHE A 87 6.53 6.48 14.60
CA PHE A 87 7.54 5.79 15.38
C PHE A 87 7.81 6.61 16.65
N GLU A 88 7.59 6.01 17.80
CA GLU A 88 7.93 6.61 19.10
C GLU A 88 9.15 5.90 19.67
N SER A 89 10.29 6.58 19.70
CA SER A 89 11.51 6.06 20.34
C SER A 89 12.50 7.20 20.58
N ASP A 90 13.08 7.22 21.78
CA ASP A 90 14.13 8.16 22.16
C ASP A 90 15.48 7.88 21.47
N ASN A 91 15.60 6.73 20.79
CA ASN A 91 16.83 6.26 20.15
C ASN A 91 16.80 6.36 18.62
N ILE A 92 15.78 7.00 18.03
CA ILE A 92 15.74 7.21 16.58
C ILE A 92 16.71 8.33 16.22
N ASP A 93 17.65 8.01 15.33
CA ASP A 93 18.52 9.00 14.71
C ASP A 93 17.75 9.76 13.62
N VAL A 94 17.28 10.96 13.95
CA VAL A 94 16.50 11.81 13.05
C VAL A 94 17.34 12.29 11.87
N ASP A 95 18.65 12.49 12.05
CA ASP A 95 19.54 12.94 10.99
C ASP A 95 19.77 11.83 9.97
N GLU A 96 19.89 10.57 10.42
CA GLU A 96 19.98 9.39 9.55
C GLU A 96 18.69 9.18 8.75
N VAL A 97 17.53 9.33 9.39
CA VAL A 97 16.22 9.26 8.72
C VAL A 97 16.10 10.35 7.66
N ALA A 98 16.43 11.60 7.99
CA ALA A 98 16.36 12.72 7.07
C ALA A 98 17.31 12.55 5.87
N SER A 99 18.53 12.09 6.12
CA SER A 99 19.50 11.76 5.05
C SER A 99 18.94 10.71 4.10
N THR A 100 18.34 9.64 4.64
CA THR A 100 17.76 8.57 3.81
C THR A 100 16.56 9.06 3.02
N MET A 101 15.70 9.91 3.62
CA MET A 101 14.60 10.55 2.90
C MET A 101 15.10 11.43 1.75
N SER A 102 16.22 12.14 1.93
CA SER A 102 16.83 12.96 0.87
C SER A 102 17.30 12.10 -0.30
N VAL A 103 17.96 10.97 -0.02
CA VAL A 103 18.39 10.02 -1.08
C VAL A 103 17.18 9.46 -1.83
N MET A 104 16.13 9.01 -1.11
CA MET A 104 14.91 8.53 -1.78
C MET A 104 14.23 9.62 -2.61
N ALA A 105 14.24 10.88 -2.17
CA ALA A 105 13.68 11.97 -2.95
C ALA A 105 14.46 12.21 -4.25
N GLU A 106 15.80 12.14 -4.20
CA GLU A 106 16.66 12.23 -5.39
C GLU A 106 16.42 11.06 -6.36
N ASP A 107 16.27 9.84 -5.83
CA ASP A 107 15.97 8.65 -6.62
C ASP A 107 14.60 8.79 -7.33
N LEU A 108 13.57 9.23 -6.61
CA LEU A 108 12.24 9.46 -7.15
C LEU A 108 12.23 10.54 -8.25
N ASP A 109 12.89 11.67 -8.02
CA ASP A 109 13.04 12.74 -9.03
C ASP A 109 13.72 12.21 -10.30
N SER A 110 14.74 11.35 -10.14
CA SER A 110 15.42 10.71 -11.28
C SER A 110 14.53 9.75 -12.07
N GLU A 111 13.52 9.17 -11.42
CA GLU A 111 12.50 8.31 -12.03
C GLU A 111 11.31 9.09 -12.62
N GLY A 112 11.31 10.42 -12.49
CA GLY A 112 10.30 11.31 -13.07
C GLY A 112 9.05 11.49 -12.21
N TRP A 113 9.19 11.32 -10.89
CA TRP A 113 8.16 11.64 -9.90
C TRP A 113 8.03 13.13 -9.61
#